data_AF-A0A8V0XR68-F1
#
_entry.id   AF-A0A8V0XR68-F1
#
_cell.length_a   1.000
_cell.length_b   1.000
_cell.length_c   1.000
_cell.angle_alpha   90.00
_cell.angle_beta   90.00
_cell.angle_gamma   90.00
#
_symmetry.space_group_name_H-M   'P 1'
#
loop_
_entity.id
_entity.type
_entity.pdbx_description
1 polymer ?
#
loop_
_entity_poly.entity_id
_entity_poly.type
_entity_poly.pdbx_seq_one_letter_code
_entity_poly.pdbx_strand_id
1 'polypeptide(L)'
;KKTFRKYKELLGPTWKDFTAVLLTHADKAEEAGFSEEAYLHNASSTLLSLLNSVKNKYVFLDNQKSIIKEERATILRKLLNFLRQNNYQVLLKHDKE
;
A
#
# COMPACT_ATOMS: atom_id res chain seq x y z
N LYS A 1 -8.15 11.36 8.01
CA LYS A 1 -7.16 12.40 8.45
C LYS A 1 -6.56 12.13 9.83
N LYS A 2 -7.34 11.76 10.87
CA LYS A 2 -6.83 11.51 12.24
C LYS A 2 -5.76 10.39 12.33
N THR A 3 -5.95 9.28 11.63
CA THR A 3 -5.03 8.12 11.66
C THR A 3 -3.63 8.46 11.12
N PHE A 4 -3.55 9.17 9.99
CA PHE A 4 -2.27 9.56 9.38
C PHE A 4 -1.45 10.54 10.20
N ARG A 5 -2.11 11.43 10.95
CA ARG A 5 -1.43 12.33 11.88
C ARG A 5 -0.77 11.53 13.00
N LYS A 6 -1.48 10.56 13.57
CA LYS A 6 -0.96 9.67 14.61
C LYS A 6 0.24 8.84 14.12
N TYR A 7 0.24 8.39 12.87
CA TYR A 7 1.41 7.70 12.29
C TYR A 7 2.62 8.63 12.17
N LYS A 8 2.44 9.87 11.69
CA LYS A 8 3.55 10.83 11.64
C LYS A 8 4.14 11.10 13.02
N GLU A 9 3.29 11.24 14.04
CA GLU A 9 3.70 11.46 15.42
C GLU A 9 4.45 10.25 16.02
N LEU A 10 4.09 9.02 15.63
CA LEU A 10 4.68 7.80 16.16
C LEU A 10 5.93 7.32 15.40
N LEU A 11 5.92 7.48 14.08
CA LEU A 11 6.86 6.86 13.14
C LEU A 11 7.79 7.88 12.47
N GLY A 12 7.70 9.16 12.85
CA GLY A 12 8.49 10.23 12.26
C GLY A 12 7.98 10.68 10.88
N PRO A 13 8.60 11.71 10.28
CA PRO A 13 8.13 12.33 9.05
C PRO A 13 8.22 11.44 7.81
N THR A 14 9.14 10.47 7.80
CA THR A 14 9.44 9.59 6.65
C THR A 14 8.61 8.31 6.62
N TRP A 15 7.67 8.12 7.56
CA TRP A 15 6.87 6.88 7.68
C TRP A 15 6.20 6.43 6.37
N LYS A 16 5.82 7.40 5.51
CA LYS A 16 5.18 7.14 4.21
C LYS A 16 6.10 6.45 3.22
N ASP A 17 7.40 6.68 3.29
CA ASP A 17 8.36 5.98 2.44
C ASP A 17 8.33 4.48 2.74
N PHE A 18 8.12 4.09 4.00
CA PHE A 18 8.12 2.70 4.44
C PHE A 18 6.73 2.05 4.47
N THR A 19 5.70 2.72 3.92
CA THR A 19 4.32 2.23 3.95
C THR A 19 3.84 1.83 2.57
N ALA A 20 3.07 0.74 2.49
CA ALA A 20 2.27 0.39 1.33
C ALA A 20 0.80 0.27 1.75
N VAL A 21 -0.12 0.51 0.81
CA VAL A 21 -1.57 0.38 1.03
C VAL A 21 -2.03 -0.98 0.55
N LEU A 22 -2.66 -1.75 1.43
CA LEU A 22 -3.32 -3.01 1.09
C LEU A 22 -4.80 -2.74 0.82
N LEU A 23 -5.24 -3.00 -0.41
CA LEU A 23 -6.62 -2.89 -0.86
C LEU A 23 -7.24 -4.28 -0.81
N THR A 24 -8.01 -4.55 0.23
CA THR A 24 -8.72 -5.82 0.42
C THR A 24 -9.99 -5.90 -0.44
N HIS A 25 -10.50 -7.11 -0.61
CA HIS A 25 -11.70 -7.41 -1.39
C HIS A 25 -11.52 -7.13 -2.89
N ALA A 26 -10.37 -7.55 -3.43
CA ALA A 26 -10.10 -7.44 -4.86
C ALA A 26 -11.14 -8.21 -5.72
N ASP A 27 -11.73 -9.27 -5.17
CA ASP A 27 -12.88 -10.00 -5.73
C ASP A 27 -14.04 -9.05 -6.09
N LYS A 28 -14.32 -8.04 -5.27
CA LYS A 28 -15.40 -7.09 -5.54
C LYS A 28 -15.11 -6.13 -6.69
N ALA A 29 -13.84 -5.81 -6.93
CA ALA A 29 -13.47 -5.04 -8.11
C ALA A 29 -13.61 -5.89 -9.38
N GLU A 30 -13.18 -7.15 -9.33
CA GLU A 30 -13.31 -8.10 -10.44
C GLU A 30 -14.78 -8.43 -10.75
N GLU A 31 -15.61 -8.70 -9.73
CA GLU A 31 -17.07 -8.91 -9.87
C GLU A 31 -17.77 -7.72 -10.54
N ALA A 32 -17.30 -6.51 -10.27
CA ALA A 32 -17.80 -5.28 -10.89
C ALA A 32 -17.20 -5.02 -12.29
N GLY A 33 -16.38 -5.93 -12.82
CA GLY A 33 -15.77 -5.84 -14.15
C GLY A 33 -14.54 -4.92 -14.23
N PHE A 34 -13.93 -4.56 -13.10
CA PHE A 34 -12.75 -3.71 -13.07
C PHE A 34 -11.47 -4.52 -12.92
N SER A 35 -10.44 -4.17 -13.72
CA SER A 35 -9.05 -4.47 -13.36
C SER A 35 -8.59 -3.59 -12.19
N GLU A 36 -7.46 -3.92 -11.55
CA GLU A 36 -6.84 -3.06 -10.52
C GLU A 36 -6.64 -1.62 -11.02
N GLU A 37 -6.16 -1.47 -12.26
CA GLU A 37 -5.90 -0.17 -12.90
C GLU A 37 -7.20 0.57 -13.20
N ALA A 38 -8.21 -0.14 -13.72
CA ALA A 38 -9.51 0.45 -14.03
C ALA A 38 -10.24 0.89 -12.77
N TYR A 39 -10.12 0.13 -11.67
CA TYR A 39 -10.63 0.52 -10.36
C TYR A 39 -9.95 1.81 -9.88
N LEU A 40 -8.62 1.88 -9.96
CA LEU A 40 -7.88 3.06 -9.52
C LEU A 40 -8.16 4.30 -10.38
N HIS A 41 -8.36 4.14 -11.69
CA HIS A 41 -8.73 5.25 -12.56
C HIS A 41 -10.05 5.92 -12.13
N ASN A 42 -10.98 5.14 -11.57
CA ASN A 42 -12.28 5.62 -11.11
C ASN A 42 -12.32 5.86 -9.59
N ALA A 43 -11.19 5.73 -8.89
CA ALA A 43 -11.14 5.88 -7.45
C ALA A 43 -11.35 7.34 -7.01
N SER A 44 -11.86 7.50 -5.78
CA SER A 44 -12.03 8.83 -5.19
C SER A 44 -10.70 9.60 -5.13
N SER A 45 -10.77 10.93 -5.27
CA SER A 45 -9.60 11.82 -5.14
C SER A 45 -8.87 11.66 -3.79
N THR A 46 -9.59 11.26 -2.74
CA THR A 46 -9.02 10.98 -1.42
C THR A 46 -8.15 9.74 -1.43
N LEU A 47 -8.60 8.65 -2.08
CA LEU A 47 -7.79 7.43 -2.21
C LEU A 47 -6.57 7.69 -3.11
N LEU A 48 -6.76 8.38 -4.24
CA LEU A 48 -5.65 8.74 -5.12
C LEU A 48 -4.60 9.62 -4.42
N SER A 49 -5.03 10.59 -3.61
CA SER A 49 -4.14 11.41 -2.80
C SER A 49 -3.37 10.60 -1.75
N LEU A 50 -4.01 9.58 -1.16
CA LEU A 50 -3.35 8.66 -0.24
C LEU A 50 -2.26 7.85 -0.96
N LEU A 51 -2.61 7.23 -2.09
CA LEU A 51 -1.70 6.40 -2.88
C LEU A 51 -0.50 7.21 -3.38
N ASN A 52 -0.73 8.43 -3.88
CA ASN A 52 0.34 9.33 -4.27
C ASN A 52 1.27 9.66 -3.09
N SER A 53 0.72 9.83 -1.88
CA SER A 53 1.52 10.16 -0.70
C SER A 53 2.46 9.03 -0.25
N VAL A 54 2.18 7.78 -0.64
CA VAL A 54 3.04 6.61 -0.41
C VAL A 54 3.73 6.14 -1.70
N LYS A 55 3.94 7.04 -2.67
CA LYS A 55 4.63 6.77 -3.94
C LYS A 55 4.00 5.60 -4.73
N ASN A 56 2.67 5.50 -4.70
CA ASN A 56 1.89 4.47 -5.37
C ASN A 56 2.30 3.03 -4.98
N LYS A 57 2.77 2.84 -3.74
CA LYS A 57 3.00 1.51 -3.17
C LYS A 57 1.67 0.94 -2.69
N TYR A 58 1.08 0.07 -3.50
CA TYR A 58 -0.15 -0.64 -3.13
C TYR A 58 -0.16 -2.09 -3.62
N VAL A 59 -1.02 -2.87 -2.99
CA VAL A 59 -1.28 -4.27 -3.33
C VAL A 59 -2.79 -4.49 -3.20
N PHE A 60 -3.40 -5.13 -4.20
CA PHE A 60 -4.75 -5.67 -4.06
C PHE A 60 -4.68 -7.10 -3.51
N LEU A 61 -5.63 -7.45 -2.67
CA LEU A 61 -5.72 -8.76 -2.04
C LEU A 61 -7.18 -9.23 -2.00
N ASP A 62 -7.43 -10.42 -2.54
CA ASP A 62 -8.65 -11.18 -2.33
C ASP A 62 -8.49 -11.99 -1.03
N ASN A 63 -9.30 -11.68 -0.02
CA ASN A 63 -9.26 -12.35 1.28
C ASN A 63 -10.18 -13.57 1.34
N GLN A 64 -11.03 -13.79 0.34
CA GLN A 64 -11.95 -14.93 0.31
C GLN A 64 -11.27 -16.20 -0.21
N LYS A 65 -10.22 -16.03 -1.02
CA LYS A 65 -9.43 -17.14 -1.55
C LYS A 65 -8.16 -17.32 -0.73
N SER A 66 -7.77 -18.58 -0.52
CA SER A 66 -6.42 -18.86 -0.06
C SER A 66 -5.44 -18.32 -1.11
N ILE A 67 -4.50 -17.49 -0.67
CA ILE A 67 -3.48 -16.90 -1.55
C ILE A 67 -2.72 -18.04 -2.23
N ILE A 68 -2.84 -18.16 -3.55
CA ILE A 68 -2.11 -19.17 -4.31
C ILE A 68 -0.63 -18.79 -4.42
N LYS A 69 0.21 -19.75 -4.79
CA LYS A 69 1.67 -19.57 -4.83
C LYS A 69 2.08 -18.41 -5.74
N GLU A 70 1.36 -18.22 -6.84
CA GLU A 70 1.58 -17.22 -7.89
C GLU A 70 1.24 -15.81 -7.40
N GLU A 71 0.10 -15.65 -6.72
CA GLU A 71 -0.29 -14.40 -6.07
C GLU A 71 0.72 -14.02 -4.99
N ARG A 72 1.12 -14.99 -4.15
CA ARG A 72 2.14 -14.77 -3.12
C ARG A 72 3.46 -14.31 -3.73
N ALA A 73 3.92 -14.95 -4.81
CA ALA A 73 5.14 -14.56 -5.51
C ALA A 73 5.03 -13.15 -6.09
N THR A 74 3.86 -12.77 -6.60
CA THR A 74 3.59 -11.42 -7.12
C THR A 74 3.64 -10.37 -6.02
N ILE A 75 3.01 -10.62 -4.87
CA ILE A 75 3.04 -9.73 -3.71
C ILE A 75 4.47 -9.58 -3.20
N LEU A 76 5.21 -10.69 -3.02
CA LEU A 76 6.61 -10.66 -2.58
C LEU A 76 7.49 -9.84 -3.54
N ARG A 77 7.28 -9.96 -4.86
CA ARG A 77 7.99 -9.16 -5.85
C ARG A 77 7.64 -7.68 -5.77
N LYS A 78 6.37 -7.32 -5.54
CA LYS A 78 5.94 -5.93 -5.27
C LYS A 78 6.64 -5.40 -4.00
N LEU A 79 6.68 -6.18 -2.92
CA LEU A 79 7.35 -5.81 -1.67
C LEU A 79 8.86 -5.59 -1.86
N LEU A 80 9.56 -6.48 -2.56
CA LEU A 80 10.98 -6.30 -2.88
C LEU A 80 11.24 -5.01 -3.68
N ASN A 81 10.37 -4.68 -4.62
CA ASN A 81 10.45 -3.41 -5.35
C ASN A 81 10.26 -2.20 -4.43
N PHE A 82 9.35 -2.28 -3.45
CA PHE A 82 9.14 -1.20 -2.47
C PHE A 82 10.35 -1.00 -1.56
N LEU A 83 11.01 -2.09 -1.14
CA LEU A 83 12.26 -2.04 -0.36
C LEU A 83 13.36 -1.37 -1.18
N ARG A 84 13.50 -1.72 -2.46
CA ARG A 84 14.46 -1.09 -3.37
C ARG A 84 14.21 0.41 -3.54
N GLN A 85 12.94 0.83 -3.65
CA GLN A 85 12.56 2.25 -3.71
C GLN A 85 12.90 3.03 -2.43
N ASN A 86 13.11 2.33 -1.31
CA ASN A 86 13.56 2.90 -0.05
C ASN A 86 15.06 2.72 0.20
N ASN A 87 15.83 2.36 -0.84
CA ASN A 87 17.26 2.06 -0.77
C ASN A 87 17.59 1.01 0.30
N TYR A 88 16.66 0.08 0.55
CA TYR A 88 16.78 -0.94 1.60
C TYR A 88 17.01 -0.39 3.01
N GLN A 89 16.68 0.88 3.24
CA GLN A 89 16.76 1.47 4.56
C GLN A 89 15.67 0.90 5.48
N VAL A 90 15.89 1.05 6.78
CA VAL A 90 14.89 0.75 7.80
C VAL A 90 14.33 2.06 8.32
N LEU A 91 13.06 2.04 8.74
CA LEU A 91 12.46 3.17 9.41
C LEU A 91 13.15 3.34 10.78
N LEU A 92 13.98 4.37 10.92
CA LEU A 92 14.55 4.76 12.20
C LEU A 92 13.43 5.39 13.04
N LYS A 93 13.20 4.86 14.24
CA LYS A 93 12.30 5.52 15.19
C LYS A 93 12.89 6.88 15.55
N HIS A 94 12.03 7.88 15.65
CA HIS A 94 12.41 9.11 16.31
C HIS A 94 12.59 8.78 17.79
N ASP A 95 13.83 8.78 18.27
CA ASP A 95 14.07 8.90 19.70
C ASP A 95 13.54 10.27 20.12
N LYS A 96 12.69 10.26 21.15
CA LYS A 96 12.27 11.50 21.79
C LYS A 96 13.49 12.00 22.58
N GLU A 97 14.15 13.03 22.07
CA GLU A 97 14.89 13.96 22.94
C GLU A 97 13.91 14.68 23.88
#